data_AF-A0A959A070-F1
#
_entry.id   AF-A0A959A070-F1
#
_cell.length_a   1.000
_cell.length_b   1.000
_cell.length_c   1.000
_cell.angle_alpha   90.00
_cell.angle_beta   90.00
_cell.angle_gamma   90.00
#
_symmetry.space_group_name_H-M   'P 1'
#
loop_
_entity.id
_entity.type
_entity.pdbx_description
1 polymer ?
#
loop_
_entity_poly.entity_id
_entity_poly.type
_entity_poly.pdbx_seq_one_letter_code
_entity_poly.pdbx_strand_id
1 'polypeptide(L)'
;MGQNKNYHLGLLYLIRLLINADGVVESSENETLKKVKKHESIPEGTLVEFEKDVINKREREVYQTGIDYLNRCTEEEKLNAFVHLYKMSEADGRVHVKEVRLLLYSIRQANIEFNEVVAKAKQLKYAQP
;
A
#
# COMPACT_ATOMS: atom_id res chain seq x y z
N MET A 1 -4.18 14.60 8.57
CA MET A 1 -2.74 14.29 8.55
C MET A 1 -2.15 14.94 7.32
N GLY A 2 -0.97 15.56 7.41
CA GLY A 2 -0.42 16.40 6.34
C GLY A 2 -0.24 15.62 5.04
N GLN A 3 -0.40 16.30 3.90
CA GLN A 3 -0.26 15.74 2.54
C GLN A 3 1.20 15.33 2.27
N ASN A 4 1.69 14.28 2.93
CA ASN A 4 3.02 13.78 2.68
C ASN A 4 3.02 12.98 1.37
N LYS A 5 3.49 13.63 0.32
CA LYS A 5 3.59 13.05 -1.02
C LYS A 5 4.41 11.76 -1.03
N ASN A 6 5.46 11.66 -0.23
CA ASN A 6 6.26 10.44 -0.15
C ASN A 6 5.43 9.28 0.41
N TYR A 7 4.64 9.53 1.46
CA TYR A 7 3.77 8.52 2.04
C TYR A 7 2.73 8.03 1.01
N HIS A 8 2.05 8.95 0.32
CA HIS A 8 1.08 8.60 -0.71
C HIS A 8 1.69 7.82 -1.87
N LEU A 9 2.83 8.26 -2.41
CA LEU A 9 3.50 7.56 -3.51
C LEU A 9 3.98 6.19 -3.06
N GLY A 10 4.64 6.10 -1.90
CA GLY A 10 5.09 4.84 -1.33
C GLY A 10 3.95 3.82 -1.18
N LEU A 11 2.81 4.26 -0.65
CA LEU A 11 1.61 3.45 -0.51
C LEU A 11 1.07 2.99 -1.87
N LEU A 12 0.91 3.90 -2.85
CA LEU A 12 0.39 3.56 -4.19
C LEU A 12 1.28 2.55 -4.93
N TYR A 13 2.61 2.72 -4.84
CA TYR A 13 3.59 1.81 -5.42
C TYR A 13 3.47 0.39 -4.86
N LEU A 14 3.36 0.25 -3.54
CA LEU A 14 3.24 -1.06 -2.92
C LEU A 14 1.85 -1.69 -3.13
N ILE A 15 0.78 -0.89 -3.16
CA ILE A 15 -0.56 -1.40 -3.49
C ILE A 15 -0.59 -1.96 -4.92
N ARG A 16 0.06 -1.30 -5.89
CA ARG A 16 0.17 -1.79 -7.27
C ARG A 16 0.78 -3.18 -7.35
N LEU A 17 1.75 -3.47 -6.49
CA LEU A 17 2.40 -4.78 -6.45
C LEU A 17 1.51 -5.85 -5.81
N LEU A 18 0.72 -5.49 -4.80
CA LEU A 18 -0.26 -6.41 -4.22
C LEU A 18 -1.31 -6.79 -5.27
N ILE A 19 -1.94 -5.80 -5.91
CA ILE A 19 -3.01 -6.02 -6.91
C ILE A 19 -2.51 -6.78 -8.15
N ASN A 20 -1.27 -6.59 -8.57
CA ASN A 20 -0.75 -7.28 -9.77
C ASN A 20 -0.06 -8.62 -9.46
N ALA A 21 0.01 -9.07 -8.20
CA ALA A 21 0.77 -10.26 -7.83
C ALA A 21 0.19 -11.56 -8.42
N ASP A 22 -1.10 -11.55 -8.73
CA ASP A 22 -1.89 -12.68 -9.24
C ASP A 22 -2.12 -12.63 -10.77
N GLY A 23 -1.91 -11.48 -11.41
CA GLY A 23 -2.16 -11.25 -12.85
C GLY A 23 -3.64 -11.10 -13.22
N VAL A 24 -4.55 -11.01 -12.25
CA VAL A 24 -6.00 -10.91 -12.45
C VAL A 24 -6.55 -9.79 -11.57
N VAL A 25 -6.67 -8.58 -12.13
CA VAL A 25 -7.26 -7.46 -11.40
C VAL A 25 -8.76 -7.71 -11.18
N GLU A 26 -9.15 -8.18 -10.01
CA GLU A 26 -10.55 -8.40 -9.64
C GLU A 26 -11.25 -7.07 -9.29
N SER A 27 -12.59 -7.05 -9.36
CA SER A 27 -13.37 -5.85 -9.06
C SER A 27 -13.31 -5.42 -7.59
N SER A 28 -13.07 -6.37 -6.66
CA SER A 28 -12.89 -6.16 -5.22
C SER A 28 -11.64 -5.35 -4.89
N GLU A 29 -10.53 -5.61 -5.59
CA GLU A 29 -9.26 -4.91 -5.41
C GLU A 29 -9.37 -3.43 -5.79
N ASN A 30 -10.12 -3.15 -6.85
CA ASN A 30 -10.45 -1.78 -7.28
C ASN A 30 -11.31 -1.03 -6.26
N GLU A 31 -12.21 -1.70 -5.54
CA GLU A 31 -12.98 -1.08 -4.47
C GLU A 31 -12.13 -0.75 -3.25
N THR A 32 -11.23 -1.66 -2.86
CA THR A 32 -10.36 -1.43 -1.69
C THR A 32 -9.34 -0.34 -1.97
N LEU A 33 -8.78 -0.28 -3.18
CA LEU A 33 -7.94 0.84 -3.62
C LEU A 33 -8.68 2.18 -3.55
N LYS A 34 -9.94 2.24 -4.00
CA LYS A 34 -10.78 3.45 -3.90
C LYS A 34 -10.97 3.87 -2.44
N LYS A 35 -11.22 2.92 -1.53
CA LYS A 35 -11.38 3.19 -0.09
C LYS A 35 -10.09 3.78 0.50
N VAL A 36 -8.92 3.22 0.18
CA VAL A 36 -7.62 3.73 0.64
C VAL A 36 -7.36 5.13 0.09
N LYS A 37 -7.53 5.35 -1.23
CA LYS A 37 -7.34 6.68 -1.85
C LYS A 37 -8.21 7.75 -1.18
N LYS A 38 -9.47 7.42 -0.87
CA LYS A 38 -10.41 8.31 -0.19
C LYS A 38 -10.03 8.53 1.28
N HIS A 39 -9.68 7.47 2.00
CA HIS A 39 -9.31 7.52 3.42
C HIS A 39 -8.07 8.39 3.64
N GLU A 40 -7.04 8.20 2.82
CA GLU A 40 -5.79 8.97 2.90
C GLU A 40 -5.88 10.36 2.26
N SER A 41 -7.02 10.71 1.64
CA SER A 41 -7.22 11.99 0.95
C SER A 41 -6.10 12.28 -0.07
N ILE A 42 -5.74 11.27 -0.86
CA ILE A 42 -4.63 11.36 -1.81
C ILE A 42 -4.96 12.42 -2.89
N PRO A 43 -4.12 13.46 -3.08
CA PRO A 43 -4.37 14.49 -4.09
C PRO A 43 -4.32 13.92 -5.51
N GLU A 44 -5.21 14.38 -6.38
CA GLU A 44 -5.28 13.97 -7.79
C GLU A 44 -3.93 14.13 -8.51
N GLY A 45 -3.21 15.23 -8.27
CA GLY A 45 -1.88 15.42 -8.86
C GLY A 45 -0.86 14.34 -8.48
N THR A 46 -0.98 13.75 -7.28
CA THR A 46 -0.13 12.63 -6.84
C THR A 46 -0.53 11.32 -7.53
N LEU A 47 -1.83 11.12 -7.77
CA LEU A 47 -2.33 9.96 -8.53
C LEU A 47 -1.85 10.00 -9.98
N VAL A 48 -2.00 11.13 -10.65
CA VAL A 48 -1.56 11.32 -12.04
C VAL A 48 -0.05 11.12 -12.19
N GLU A 49 0.74 11.59 -11.23
CA GLU A 49 2.19 11.36 -11.22
C GLU A 49 2.55 9.88 -11.07
N PHE A 50 1.93 9.21 -10.10
CA PHE A 50 2.10 7.78 -9.89
C PHE A 50 1.73 6.98 -11.16
N GLU A 51 0.57 7.24 -11.76
CA GLU A 51 0.09 6.53 -12.94
C GLU A 51 1.02 6.70 -14.15
N LYS A 52 1.58 7.90 -14.36
CA LYS A 52 2.55 8.15 -15.43
C LYS A 52 3.87 7.42 -15.22
N ASP A 53 4.37 7.40 -13.98
CA ASP A 53 5.68 6.85 -13.66
C ASP A 53 5.66 5.31 -13.61
N VAL A 54 4.58 4.70 -13.10
CA VAL A 54 4.50 3.26 -12.87
C VAL A 54 4.40 2.44 -14.17
N ILE A 55 3.84 2.99 -15.26
CA ILE A 55 3.63 2.28 -16.54
C ILE A 55 4.95 1.79 -17.15
N ASN A 56 6.04 2.52 -16.94
CA ASN A 56 7.33 2.23 -17.56
C ASN A 56 8.28 1.45 -16.63
N LYS A 57 7.82 1.03 -15.45
CA LYS A 57 8.64 0.34 -14.45
C LYS A 57 8.37 -1.15 -14.42
N ARG A 58 9.44 -1.93 -14.27
CA ARG A 58 9.36 -3.36 -13.92
C ARG A 58 8.96 -3.52 -12.47
N GLU A 59 8.41 -4.68 -12.12
CA GLU A 59 7.96 -5.02 -10.76
C GLU A 59 9.01 -4.69 -9.68
N ARG A 60 10.28 -5.05 -9.92
CA ARG A 60 11.39 -4.73 -9.00
C ARG A 60 11.59 -3.22 -8.80
N GLU A 61 11.44 -2.42 -9.86
CA GLU A 61 11.60 -0.96 -9.81
C GLU A 61 10.41 -0.31 -9.10
N VAL A 62 9.19 -0.81 -9.34
CA VAL A 62 7.98 -0.42 -8.61
C VAL A 62 8.18 -0.67 -7.10
N TYR A 63 8.72 -1.84 -6.74
CA TYR A 63 9.02 -2.19 -5.35
C TYR A 63 10.02 -1.25 -4.71
N GLN A 64 11.19 -1.10 -5.34
CA GLN A 64 12.26 -0.28 -4.80
C GLN A 64 11.81 1.18 -4.65
N THR A 65 11.09 1.71 -5.64
CA THR A 65 10.55 3.07 -5.60
C THR A 65 9.57 3.26 -4.44
N GLY A 66 8.66 2.31 -4.22
CA GLY A 66 7.71 2.36 -3.11
C GLY A 66 8.40 2.38 -1.75
N ILE A 67 9.38 1.49 -1.55
CA ILE A 67 10.17 1.44 -0.31
C ILE A 67 10.99 2.72 -0.11
N ASP A 68 11.61 3.24 -1.16
CA ASP A 68 12.42 4.46 -1.07
C ASP A 68 11.58 5.67 -0.66
N TYR A 69 10.34 5.76 -1.14
CA TYR A 69 9.39 6.77 -0.69
C TYR A 69 8.99 6.58 0.79
N LEU A 70 8.64 5.36 1.21
CA LEU A 70 8.29 5.09 2.60
C LEU A 70 9.47 5.32 3.56
N ASN A 71 10.70 5.05 3.14
CA ASN A 71 11.90 5.29 3.94
C ASN A 71 12.16 6.78 4.23
N ARG A 72 11.53 7.69 3.48
CA ARG A 72 11.56 9.14 3.73
C ARG A 72 10.42 9.62 4.62
N CYS A 73 9.55 8.71 5.06
CA CYS A 73 8.43 8.99 5.94
C CYS A 73 8.78 8.73 7.41
N THR A 74 7.97 9.27 8.30
CA THR A 74 8.02 8.95 9.73
C THR A 74 7.65 7.49 10.00
N GLU A 75 8.02 6.97 11.16
CA GLU A 75 7.63 5.60 11.57
C GLU A 75 6.11 5.42 11.62
N GLU A 76 5.37 6.44 12.07
CA GLU A 76 3.91 6.39 12.10
C GLU A 76 3.30 6.31 10.70
N GLU A 77 3.82 7.10 9.75
CA GLU A 77 3.38 7.06 8.35
C GLU A 77 3.71 5.71 7.70
N LYS A 78 4.91 5.16 7.94
CA LYS A 78 5.27 3.81 7.46
C LYS A 78 4.32 2.77 8.03
N LEU A 79 4.06 2.80 9.34
CA LEU A 79 3.12 1.90 10.00
C LEU A 79 1.73 1.99 9.38
N ASN A 80 1.22 3.21 9.14
CA ASN A 80 -0.07 3.43 8.48
C ASN A 80 -0.10 2.82 7.07
N ALA A 81 0.95 2.98 6.29
CA ALA A 81 1.04 2.39 4.95
C ALA A 81 0.91 0.86 5.01
N PHE A 82 1.66 0.21 5.92
CA PHE A 82 1.59 -1.24 6.09
C PHE A 82 0.26 -1.74 6.65
N VAL A 83 -0.43 -0.94 7.46
CA VAL A 83 -1.79 -1.25 7.90
C VAL A 83 -2.75 -1.32 6.71
N HIS A 84 -2.67 -0.38 5.77
CA HIS A 84 -3.50 -0.43 4.56
C HIS A 84 -3.18 -1.67 3.71
N LEU A 85 -1.90 -1.93 3.46
CA LEU A 85 -1.44 -3.09 2.68
C LEU A 85 -1.88 -4.41 3.31
N TYR A 86 -1.78 -4.54 4.64
CA TYR A 86 -2.26 -5.71 5.38
C TYR A 86 -3.77 -5.91 5.20
N LYS A 87 -4.58 -4.86 5.40
CA LYS A 87 -6.04 -4.96 5.22
C LYS A 87 -6.47 -5.25 3.79
N MET A 88 -5.70 -4.80 2.80
CA MET A 88 -5.93 -5.15 1.40
C MET A 88 -5.70 -6.64 1.17
N SER A 89 -4.62 -7.19 1.73
CA SER A 89 -4.32 -8.63 1.63
C SER A 89 -5.38 -9.52 2.29
N GLU A 90 -6.12 -9.01 3.28
CA GLU A 90 -7.22 -9.74 3.93
C GLU A 90 -8.55 -9.70 3.14
N ALA A 91 -8.71 -8.76 2.21
CA ALA A 91 -10.03 -8.37 1.68
C ALA A 91 -10.77 -9.49 0.92
N ASP A 92 -10.06 -10.41 0.28
CA ASP A 92 -10.65 -11.46 -0.56
C ASP A 92 -10.60 -12.87 0.07
N GLY A 93 -10.25 -12.98 1.35
CA GLY A 93 -10.21 -14.25 2.09
C GLY A 93 -9.19 -15.28 1.56
N ARG A 94 -8.45 -14.94 0.50
CA ARG A 94 -7.37 -15.69 -0.12
C ARG A 94 -6.14 -14.80 -0.16
N VAL A 95 -5.33 -14.86 0.90
CA VAL A 95 -4.04 -14.17 0.89
C VAL A 95 -3.08 -14.99 0.03
N HIS A 96 -2.63 -14.47 -1.11
CA HIS A 96 -1.67 -15.19 -1.94
C HIS A 96 -0.29 -15.19 -1.29
N VAL A 97 0.43 -16.32 -1.40
CA VAL A 97 1.78 -16.46 -0.80
C VAL A 97 2.75 -15.38 -1.28
N LYS A 98 2.59 -14.89 -2.51
CA LYS A 98 3.38 -13.78 -3.06
C LYS A 98 3.11 -12.47 -2.33
N GLU A 99 1.85 -12.15 -2.04
CA GLU A 99 1.43 -10.95 -1.30
C GLU A 99 1.93 -10.99 0.15
N VAL A 100 1.80 -12.14 0.82
CA VAL A 100 2.34 -12.33 2.18
C VAL A 100 3.85 -12.09 2.19
N ARG A 101 4.59 -12.68 1.23
CA ARG A 101 6.04 -12.49 1.12
C ARG A 101 6.41 -11.04 0.87
N LEU A 102 5.72 -10.39 -0.07
CA LEU A 102 5.92 -8.97 -0.36
C LEU A 102 5.69 -8.12 0.89
N LEU A 103 4.59 -8.33 1.60
CA LEU A 103 4.22 -7.58 2.79
C LEU A 103 5.25 -7.76 3.91
N LEU A 104 5.61 -9.01 4.25
CA LEU A 104 6.59 -9.29 5.28
C LEU A 104 7.98 -8.72 4.95
N TYR A 105 8.40 -8.83 3.69
CA TYR A 105 9.67 -8.28 3.25
C TYR A 105 9.69 -6.74 3.29
N SER A 106 8.59 -6.11 2.88
CA SER A 106 8.44 -4.65 2.91
C SER A 106 8.44 -4.09 4.34
N ILE A 107 7.71 -4.74 5.25
CA ILE A 107 7.64 -4.39 6.67
C ILE A 107 9.03 -4.47 7.30
N ARG A 108 9.75 -5.57 7.05
CA ARG A 108 11.12 -5.75 7.52
C ARG A 108 12.05 -4.68 6.95
N GLN A 109 11.96 -4.39 5.67
CA GLN A 109 12.86 -3.42 5.00
C GLN A 109 12.61 -1.98 5.48
N ALA A 110 11.38 -1.64 5.84
CA ALA A 110 11.02 -0.33 6.39
C ALA A 110 11.29 -0.18 7.89
N ASN A 111 11.77 -1.24 8.55
CA ASN A 111 12.02 -1.32 10.00
C ASN A 111 10.76 -1.10 10.84
N ILE A 112 9.67 -1.79 10.48
CA ILE A 112 8.40 -1.76 11.22
C ILE A 112 8.12 -3.14 11.84
N GLU A 113 7.54 -3.15 13.03
CA GLU A 113 7.15 -4.38 13.72
C GLU A 113 5.81 -4.90 13.18
N PHE A 114 5.80 -6.15 12.71
CA PHE A 114 4.61 -6.76 12.12
C PHE A 114 3.41 -6.81 13.09
N ASN A 115 3.67 -7.06 14.38
CA ASN A 115 2.62 -7.11 15.40
C ASN A 115 1.91 -5.76 15.58
N GLU A 116 2.61 -4.65 15.39
CA GLU A 116 2.03 -3.31 15.46
C GLU A 116 1.10 -3.06 14.27
N VAL A 117 1.48 -3.52 13.08
CA VAL A 117 0.64 -3.48 11.87
C VAL A 117 -0.67 -4.22 12.13
N VAL A 118 -0.60 -5.46 12.60
CA VAL A 118 -1.80 -6.28 12.89
C VAL A 118 -2.67 -5.63 13.98
N ALA A 119 -2.06 -5.13 15.06
CA ALA A 119 -2.79 -4.49 16.15
C ALA A 119 -3.54 -3.23 15.67
N LYS A 120 -2.88 -2.37 14.87
CA LYS A 120 -3.48 -1.14 14.34
C LYS A 120 -4.52 -1.43 13.24
N ALA A 121 -4.29 -2.44 12.41
CA ALA A 121 -5.26 -2.86 11.39
C ALA A 121 -6.61 -3.29 11.96
N LYS A 122 -6.61 -3.97 13.12
CA LYS A 122 -7.83 -4.35 13.85
C LYS A 122 -8.67 -3.16 14.32
N GLN A 123 -8.02 -2.02 14.55
CA GLN A 123 -8.68 -0.79 15.01
C GLN A 123 -9.17 0.05 13.83
N LEU A 124 -8.49 -0.01 12.69
CA LEU A 124 -8.86 0.74 11.50
C LEU A 124 -10.19 0.22 10.93
N LYS A 125 -11.17 1.11 10.78
CA LYS A 125 -12.43 0.82 10.07
C LYS A 125 -12.52 1.75 8.87
N TYR A 126 -12.58 1.19 7.66
CA TYR A 126 -12.94 2.00 6.50
C TYR A 126 -14.41 2.40 6.65
N ALA A 127 -14.74 3.66 6.40
CA ALA A 127 -16.14 4.07 6.34
C ALA A 127 -16.87 3.18 5.32
N GLN A 128 -17.99 2.58 5.73
CA GLN A 128 -18.87 1.90 4.79
C GLN A 128 -19.47 2.96 3.85
N PRO A 129 -19.65 2.63 2.55
CA PRO A 129 -20.30 3.53 1.61
C PRO A 129 -21.72 3.93 2.05
#